data_AF-A0A534S1H3-F1
#
_entry.id   AF-A0A534S1H3-F1
#
_cell.length_a   1.000
_cell.length_b   1.000
_cell.length_c   1.000
_cell.angle_alpha   90.00
_cell.angle_beta   90.00
_cell.angle_gamma   90.00
#
_symmetry.space_group_name_H-M   'P 1'
#
loop_
_entity.id
_entity.type
_entity.pdbx_description
1 polymer ?
#
loop_
_entity_poly.entity_id
_entity_poly.type
_entity_poly.pdbx_seq_one_letter_code
_entity_poly.pdbx_strand_id
1 'polypeptide(L)'
;ERPFDLGILFDQYADLAREVGQRLHHCGYRVRYNEPYSGLEGLIFSAHSHGSRHGLVYLELEINNSLIAHPERAAKMGKQISEVLRVLFSGTEEHKERLR
;
A
#
# COMPACT_ATOMS: atom_id res chain seq x y z
N GLU A 1 -1.67 -1.65 21.78
CA GLU A 1 -1.79 -0.78 20.59
C GLU A 1 -0.54 -1.00 19.72
N ARG A 2 -0.66 -1.03 18.39
CA ARG A 2 0.49 -1.26 17.51
C ARG A 2 1.32 0.03 17.39
N PRO A 3 2.66 -0.03 17.41
CA PRO A 3 3.51 1.17 17.40
C PRO A 3 3.67 1.80 16.01
N PHE A 4 2.86 1.37 15.03
CA PHE A 4 2.89 1.83 13.65
C PHE A 4 1.47 2.08 13.12
N ASP A 5 1.43 2.83 12.02
CA ASP A 5 0.23 3.40 11.45
C ASP A 5 -0.26 2.57 10.26
N LEU A 6 0.67 2.13 9.41
CA LEU A 6 0.38 1.47 8.13
C LEU A 6 1.31 0.27 7.90
N GLY A 7 0.74 -0.82 7.40
CA GLY A 7 1.45 -1.96 6.84
C GLY A 7 1.35 -1.95 5.32
N ILE A 8 2.47 -2.07 4.62
CA ILE A 8 2.50 -2.30 3.16
C ILE A 8 2.90 -3.76 2.95
N LEU A 9 1.93 -4.57 2.54
CA LEU A 9 2.07 -6.01 2.45
C LEU A 9 2.25 -6.41 0.99
N PHE A 10 3.24 -7.26 0.76
CA PHE A 10 3.64 -7.68 -0.57
C PHE A 10 4.36 -9.03 -0.52
N ASP A 11 4.18 -9.81 -1.56
CA ASP A 11 4.97 -11.00 -1.90
C ASP A 11 5.77 -10.81 -3.20
N GLN A 12 5.28 -9.93 -4.07
CA GLN A 12 5.88 -9.46 -5.31
C GLN A 12 5.94 -7.92 -5.30
N TYR A 13 6.67 -7.31 -6.24
CA TYR A 13 6.71 -5.84 -6.40
C TYR A 13 7.27 -5.07 -5.19
N ALA A 14 8.31 -5.60 -4.53
CA ALA A 14 8.96 -4.98 -3.38
C ALA A 14 9.40 -3.53 -3.62
N ASP A 15 9.83 -3.19 -4.85
CA ASP A 15 10.23 -1.82 -5.20
C ASP A 15 9.04 -0.86 -5.17
N LEU A 16 7.88 -1.26 -5.71
CA LEU A 16 6.64 -0.47 -5.61
C LEU A 16 6.20 -0.34 -4.15
N ALA A 17 6.26 -1.43 -3.38
CA ALA A 17 5.94 -1.41 -1.95
C ALA A 17 6.80 -0.39 -1.20
N ARG A 18 8.11 -0.38 -1.45
CA ARG A 18 9.04 0.60 -0.86
C ARG A 18 8.73 2.03 -1.31
N GLU A 19 8.40 2.25 -2.58
CA GLU A 19 8.06 3.58 -3.09
C GLU A 19 6.78 4.13 -2.43
N VAL A 20 5.73 3.31 -2.33
CA VAL A 20 4.48 3.64 -1.63
C VAL A 20 4.75 3.94 -0.15
N GLY A 21 5.48 3.04 0.52
CA GLY A 21 5.79 3.18 1.95
C GLY A 21 6.62 4.41 2.26
N GLN A 22 7.62 4.73 1.43
CA GLN A 22 8.40 5.96 1.56
C GLN A 22 7.54 7.20 1.41
N ARG A 23 6.64 7.26 0.41
CA ARG A 23 5.77 8.43 0.22
C ARG A 23 4.82 8.62 1.40
N LEU A 24 4.20 7.56 1.89
CA LEU A 24 3.36 7.61 3.10
C LEU A 24 4.16 8.00 4.34
N HIS A 25 5.41 7.55 4.46
CA HIS A 25 6.30 8.01 5.52
C HIS A 25 6.57 9.52 5.48
N HIS A 26 6.81 10.08 4.29
CA HIS A 26 6.95 11.54 4.11
C HIS A 26 5.66 12.31 4.44
N CYS A 27 4.50 11.65 4.38
CA CYS A 27 3.23 12.21 4.84
C CYS A 27 3.05 12.14 6.37
N GLY A 28 4.05 11.65 7.10
CA GLY A 28 4.08 11.60 8.57
C GLY A 28 3.61 10.28 9.18
N TYR A 29 3.37 9.23 8.40
CA TYR A 29 2.96 7.92 8.94
C TYR A 29 4.16 7.05 9.32
N ARG A 30 4.00 6.28 10.40
CA ARG A 30 4.89 5.18 10.77
C ARG A 30 4.54 3.96 9.94
N VAL A 31 5.33 3.72 8.91
CA VAL A 31 5.11 2.61 7.97
C VAL A 31 5.96 1.40 8.38
N ARG A 32 5.40 0.20 8.18
CA ARG A 32 6.10 -1.08 8.20
C ARG A 32 5.82 -1.86 6.92
N TYR A 33 6.74 -2.74 6.57
CA TYR A 33 6.65 -3.61 5.40
C TYR A 33 6.38 -5.03 5.89
N ASN A 34 5.34 -5.68 5.36
CA ASN A 34 4.96 -7.04 5.77
C ASN A 34 4.79 -7.21 7.30
N GLU A 35 4.27 -6.16 7.95
CA GLU A 35 3.76 -6.20 9.32
C GLU A 35 2.40 -5.49 9.36
N PRO A 36 1.45 -5.94 10.19
CA PRO A 36 1.54 -7.02 11.20
C PRO A 36 1.51 -8.43 10.61
N TYR A 37 1.13 -8.55 9.34
CA TYR A 37 1.03 -9.77 8.56
C TYR A 37 1.94 -9.62 7.36
N SER A 38 2.40 -10.74 6.81
CA SER A 38 3.35 -10.74 5.71
C SER A 38 2.74 -11.35 4.46
N GLY A 39 2.82 -10.61 3.35
CA GLY A 39 2.49 -11.16 2.04
C GLY A 39 3.40 -12.34 1.68
N LEU A 40 4.66 -12.31 2.12
CA LEU A 40 5.62 -13.41 1.94
C LEU A 40 5.20 -14.71 2.64
N GLU A 41 4.30 -14.62 3.62
CA GLU A 41 3.71 -15.78 4.32
C GLU A 41 2.36 -16.21 3.70
N GLY A 42 1.98 -15.65 2.55
CA GLY A 42 0.72 -15.96 1.86
C GLY A 42 -0.51 -15.30 2.49
N LEU A 43 -0.34 -14.32 3.39
CA LEU A 43 -1.44 -13.70 4.13
C LEU A 43 -2.21 -12.61 3.34
N ILE A 44 -1.80 -12.33 2.09
CA ILE A 44 -2.47 -11.40 1.16
C ILE A 44 -3.25 -12.12 0.06
N PHE A 45 -3.94 -13.22 0.40
CA PHE A 45 -4.55 -14.15 -0.56
C PHE A 45 -5.40 -13.47 -1.64
N SER A 46 -6.22 -12.48 -1.27
CA SER A 46 -7.08 -11.77 -2.22
C SER A 46 -6.26 -10.94 -3.22
N ALA A 47 -5.31 -10.13 -2.74
CA ALA A 47 -4.45 -9.33 -3.60
C ALA A 47 -3.62 -10.23 -4.54
N HIS A 48 -3.00 -11.29 -3.99
CA HIS A 48 -2.22 -12.25 -4.75
C HIS A 48 -3.04 -12.97 -5.82
N SER A 49 -4.18 -13.57 -5.44
CA SER A 49 -4.97 -14.41 -6.33
C SER A 49 -5.57 -13.61 -7.49
N HIS A 50 -6.11 -12.42 -7.23
CA HIS A 50 -6.65 -11.57 -8.28
C HIS A 50 -5.54 -10.93 -9.12
N GLY A 51 -4.48 -10.44 -8.48
CA GLY A 51 -3.36 -9.82 -9.17
C GLY A 51 -2.68 -10.80 -10.13
N SER A 52 -2.27 -11.96 -9.63
CA SER A 52 -1.59 -12.98 -10.42
C SER A 52 -2.48 -13.57 -11.52
N ARG A 53 -3.77 -13.83 -11.23
CA ARG A 53 -4.71 -14.36 -12.23
C ARG A 53 -4.92 -13.41 -13.42
N HIS A 54 -4.82 -12.11 -13.19
CA HIS A 54 -5.12 -11.09 -14.19
C HIS A 54 -3.86 -10.37 -14.70
N GLY A 55 -2.66 -10.75 -14.27
CA GLY A 55 -1.42 -10.08 -14.64
C GLY A 55 -1.40 -8.62 -14.20
N LEU A 56 -1.96 -8.31 -13.03
CA LEU A 56 -2.00 -6.97 -12.47
C LEU A 56 -0.94 -6.84 -11.39
N VAL A 57 -0.38 -5.64 -11.25
CA VAL A 57 0.41 -5.27 -10.07
C VAL A 57 -0.52 -5.08 -8.89
N TYR A 58 -0.10 -5.58 -7.73
CA TYR A 58 -0.89 -5.52 -6.51
C TYR A 58 -0.01 -5.29 -5.28
N LEU A 59 -0.63 -4.70 -4.26
CA LEU A 59 -0.16 -4.57 -2.90
C LEU A 59 -1.39 -4.66 -1.99
N GLU A 60 -1.20 -5.01 -0.73
CA GLU A 60 -2.23 -4.88 0.29
C GLU A 60 -1.82 -3.81 1.33
N LEU A 61 -2.77 -2.95 1.70
CA LEU A 61 -2.56 -1.90 2.69
C LEU A 61 -3.30 -2.26 3.97
N GLU A 62 -2.55 -2.43 5.05
CA GLU A 62 -3.08 -2.58 6.40
C GLU A 62 -3.07 -1.22 7.08
N ILE A 63 -4.22 -0.81 7.64
CA ILE A 63 -4.40 0.51 8.24
C ILE A 63 -4.78 0.33 9.69
N ASN A 64 -4.02 0.95 10.60
CA ASN A 64 -4.38 0.96 12.01
C ASN A 64 -5.78 1.59 12.20
N ASN A 65 -6.70 0.84 12.80
CA ASN A 65 -8.11 1.25 12.98
C ASN A 65 -8.28 2.63 13.63
N SER A 66 -7.35 3.06 14.50
CA SER A 66 -7.40 4.41 15.10
C SER A 66 -7.39 5.54 14.06
N LEU A 67 -6.78 5.31 12.90
CA LEU A 67 -6.71 6.25 11.77
C LEU A 67 -7.97 6.30 10.92
N ILE A 68 -8.90 5.37 11.13
CA ILE A 68 -10.14 5.25 10.35
C ILE A 68 -11.39 5.06 11.23
N ALA A 69 -11.25 5.22 12.55
CA ALA A 69 -12.32 4.98 13.52
C ALA A 69 -13.55 5.90 13.36
N HIS A 70 -13.43 7.00 12.60
CA HIS A 70 -14.50 7.94 12.34
C HIS A 70 -14.54 8.33 10.85
N PRO A 71 -15.71 8.67 10.30
CA PRO A 71 -15.85 9.04 8.88
C PRO A 71 -14.87 10.12 8.42
N GLU A 72 -14.63 11.15 9.23
CA GLU A 72 -13.67 12.21 8.90
C GLU A 72 -12.22 11.70 8.82
N ARG A 73 -11.85 10.78 9.71
CA ARG A 73 -10.51 10.18 9.71
C ARG A 73 -10.33 9.23 8.54
N ALA A 74 -11.35 8.43 8.24
CA ALA A 74 -11.37 7.58 7.05
C ALA A 74 -11.28 8.41 5.75
N ALA A 75 -12.01 9.52 5.66
CA ALA A 75 -11.94 10.43 4.52
C ALA A 75 -10.55 11.07 4.38
N LYS A 76 -9.94 11.50 5.49
CA LYS A 76 -8.56 12.01 5.49
C LYS A 76 -7.56 10.96 5.02
N MET A 77 -7.65 9.73 5.52
CA MET A 77 -6.78 8.62 5.10
C MET A 77 -6.96 8.30 3.61
N GLY A 78 -8.21 8.21 3.14
CA GLY A 78 -8.51 7.98 1.72
C GLY A 78 -7.97 9.08 0.81
N LYS A 79 -8.11 10.36 1.19
CA LYS A 79 -7.51 11.48 0.46
C LYS A 79 -5.99 11.35 0.37
N GLN A 80 -5.34 11.03 1.48
CA GLN A 80 -3.89 10.93 1.55
C GLN A 80 -3.34 9.78 0.70
N ILE A 81 -3.98 8.61 0.76
CA ILE A 81 -3.62 7.47 -0.08
C ILE A 81 -3.85 7.83 -1.56
N SER A 82 -4.98 8.46 -1.89
CA SER A 82 -5.29 8.88 -3.26
C SER A 82 -4.24 9.83 -3.83
N GLU A 83 -3.76 10.80 -3.05
CA GLU A 83 -2.70 11.72 -3.46
C GLU A 83 -1.38 10.98 -3.72
N VAL A 84 -0.98 10.04 -2.84
CA VAL A 84 0.21 9.22 -3.04
C VAL A 84 0.11 8.39 -4.32
N LEU A 85 -1.00 7.67 -4.52
CA LEU A 85 -1.22 6.84 -5.72
C LEU A 85 -1.29 7.69 -6.98
N ARG A 86 -1.91 8.89 -6.91
CA ARG A 86 -1.93 9.82 -8.04
C ARG A 86 -0.52 10.20 -8.43
N VAL A 87 0.32 10.61 -7.49
CA VAL A 87 1.70 11.00 -7.80
C VAL A 87 2.48 9.82 -8.40
N LEU A 88 2.35 8.62 -7.81
CA LEU A 88 3.00 7.40 -8.30
C LEU A 88 2.64 7.07 -9.76
N PHE A 89 1.35 7.15 -10.09
CA PHE A 89 0.82 6.71 -11.39
C PHE A 89 0.53 7.86 -12.37
N SER A 90 0.83 9.11 -12.00
CA SER A 90 0.63 10.30 -12.86
C SER A 90 1.77 10.56 -13.84
N GLY A 91 2.89 9.82 -13.76
CA GLY A 91 4.03 9.95 -14.66
C GLY A 91 4.06 8.85 -15.73
N THR A 92 3.87 9.28 -17.00
CA THR A 92 4.25 8.70 -18.32
C THR A 92 4.35 7.18 -18.55
N GLU A 93 4.19 6.75 -19.82
CA GLU A 93 4.18 5.36 -20.29
C GLU A 93 5.32 4.46 -19.73
N GLU A 94 6.45 5.02 -19.34
CA GLU A 94 7.57 4.32 -18.67
C GLU A 94 7.16 3.65 -17.34
N HIS A 95 6.25 4.24 -16.56
CA HIS A 95 5.79 3.62 -15.30
C HIS A 95 4.85 2.45 -15.57
N LYS A 96 4.11 2.47 -16.69
CA LYS A 96 3.30 1.33 -17.13
C LYS A 96 4.17 0.18 -17.62
N GLU A 97 5.27 0.47 -18.31
CA GLU A 97 6.25 -0.53 -18.76
C GLU A 97 6.94 -1.23 -17.58
N ARG A 98 7.27 -0.47 -16.53
CA ARG A 98 7.93 -0.97 -15.31
C ARG A 98 7.06 -1.86 -14.42
N LEU A 99 5.75 -1.86 -14.68
CA LEU A 99 4.72 -2.62 -13.97
C LEU A 99 4.16 -3.79 -14.81
N ARG A 100 4.67 -3.99 -16.03
CA ARG A 100 4.40 -5.18 -16.86
C ARG A 100 5.45 -6.25 -16.60
#